data_AF-R4G830-F1
#
_entry.id   AF-R4G830-F1
#
_cell.length_a   1.000
_cell.length_b   1.000
_cell.length_c   1.000
_cell.angle_alpha   90.00
_cell.angle_beta   90.00
_cell.angle_gamma   90.00
#
_symmetry.space_group_name_H-M   'P 1'
#
loop_
_entity.id
_entity.type
_entity.pdbx_description
1 polymer ?
#
loop_
_entity_poly.entity_id
_entity_poly.type
_entity_poly.pdbx_seq_one_letter_code
_entity_poly.pdbx_strand_id
1 'polypeptide(L)'
;MSSTSYEDLRKQARRLENEIDLNLISFCKLCAGKVENDKGEGVTEPLLASERGRDVEAASLEIEGLLLQLKAINEQMSEMPINSTGFAQHTLQRHREILADYSSEFNKTLDNYRARKNKEDLLRNVRTDMNYKPSTSSGLNRRMDLYLKENEHIRSSSRLIDDQISIAVETREELMSQRLTMKKLQTRLHDVSSRLPIVNSLLHRINFRRRRDSFIVGLVVFICTILLLTALFR
;
A
#
# COMPACT_ATOMS: atom_id res chain seq x y z
N MET A 1 -11.26 40.47 -8.07
CA MET A 1 -10.43 39.48 -7.36
C MET A 1 -10.70 38.14 -8.03
N SER A 2 -9.71 37.63 -8.77
CA SER A 2 -9.81 36.49 -9.66
C SER A 2 -10.22 35.24 -8.89
N SER A 3 -11.42 34.73 -9.14
CA SER A 3 -11.85 33.39 -8.75
C SER A 3 -10.94 32.39 -9.45
N THR A 4 -9.89 31.93 -8.76
CA THR A 4 -9.05 30.84 -9.22
C THR A 4 -9.97 29.67 -9.54
N SER A 5 -10.01 29.24 -10.81
CA SER A 5 -10.96 28.21 -11.24
C SER A 5 -10.61 26.91 -10.53
N TYR A 6 -11.60 26.13 -10.10
CA TYR A 6 -11.39 24.81 -9.50
C TYR A 6 -10.45 23.93 -10.35
N GLU A 7 -10.53 24.05 -11.67
CA GLU A 7 -9.64 23.37 -12.61
C GLU A 7 -8.18 23.85 -12.54
N ASP A 8 -7.93 25.11 -12.18
CA ASP A 8 -6.57 25.64 -12.01
C ASP A 8 -5.94 25.11 -10.71
N LEU A 9 -6.71 25.06 -9.61
CA LEU A 9 -6.26 24.43 -8.35
C LEU A 9 -5.97 22.94 -8.57
N ARG A 10 -6.82 22.24 -9.33
CA ARG A 10 -6.63 20.83 -9.65
C ARG A 10 -5.36 20.57 -10.46
N LYS A 11 -5.08 21.41 -11.47
CA LYS A 11 -3.83 21.33 -12.24
C LYS A 11 -2.61 21.63 -11.36
N GLN A 12 -2.74 22.59 -10.44
CA GLN A 12 -1.67 22.92 -9.50
C GLN A 12 -1.39 21.78 -8.51
N ALA A 13 -2.44 21.15 -7.96
CA ALA A 13 -2.31 19.98 -7.10
C ALA A 13 -1.56 18.84 -7.82
N ARG A 14 -1.92 18.53 -9.07
CA ARG A 14 -1.22 17.50 -9.86
C ARG A 14 0.25 17.81 -10.14
N ARG A 15 0.60 19.09 -10.32
CA ARG A 15 2.00 19.50 -10.50
C ARG A 15 2.80 19.26 -9.22
N LEU A 16 2.26 19.66 -8.07
CA LEU A 16 2.88 19.42 -6.78
C LEU A 16 2.98 17.93 -6.46
N GLU A 17 1.98 17.12 -6.79
CA GLU A 17 2.04 15.66 -6.62
C GLU A 17 3.23 15.05 -7.39
N ASN A 18 3.42 15.44 -8.65
CA ASN A 18 4.54 14.95 -9.45
C ASN A 18 5.90 15.42 -8.89
N GLU A 19 5.97 16.64 -8.38
CA GLU A 19 7.18 17.20 -7.78
C GLU A 19 7.52 16.51 -6.45
N ILE A 20 6.52 16.26 -5.61
CA ILE A 20 6.64 15.48 -4.38
C ILE A 20 7.12 14.07 -4.70
N ASP A 21 6.56 13.40 -5.71
CA ASP A 21 6.97 12.04 -6.08
C ASP A 21 8.45 11.97 -6.51
N LEU A 22 8.90 12.90 -7.36
CA LEU A 22 10.30 12.97 -7.78
C LEU A 22 11.25 13.25 -6.61
N ASN A 23 10.89 14.20 -5.74
CA ASN A 23 11.67 14.53 -4.56
C ASN A 23 11.65 13.41 -3.50
N LEU A 24 10.55 12.69 -3.36
CA LEU A 24 10.47 11.54 -2.46
C LEU A 24 11.39 10.40 -2.94
N ILE A 25 11.46 10.16 -4.25
CA ILE A 25 12.38 9.17 -4.83
C ILE A 25 13.84 9.57 -4.60
N SER A 26 14.20 10.84 -4.79
CA SER A 26 15.56 11.34 -4.56
C SER A 26 15.93 11.26 -3.07
N PHE A 27 15.01 11.65 -2.19
CA PHE A 27 15.15 11.54 -0.73
C PHE A 27 15.31 10.10 -0.26
N CYS A 28 14.51 9.16 -0.77
CA CYS A 28 14.64 7.74 -0.49
C CYS A 28 16.03 7.21 -0.91
N LYS A 29 16.54 7.61 -2.08
CA LYS A 29 17.89 7.23 -2.54
C LYS A 29 19.00 7.82 -1.65
N LEU A 30 18.85 9.08 -1.24
CA LEU A 30 19.79 9.75 -0.34
C LEU A 30 19.84 9.06 1.02
N CYS A 31 18.67 8.71 1.57
CA CYS A 31 18.51 8.00 2.86
C CYS A 31 18.99 6.55 2.78
N ALA A 32 18.67 5.83 1.71
CA ALA A 32 18.98 4.40 1.55
C ALA A 32 20.48 4.11 1.63
N GLY A 33 21.36 5.06 1.32
CA GLY A 33 22.79 4.78 1.29
C GLY A 33 23.14 3.91 0.08
N LYS A 34 24.29 4.16 -0.55
CA LYS A 34 24.86 3.15 -1.43
C LYS A 34 25.28 2.01 -0.51
N VAL A 35 24.52 0.93 -0.47
CA VAL A 35 24.99 -0.35 0.08
C VAL A 35 25.99 -0.89 -0.93
N GLU A 36 27.16 -0.25 -1.00
CA GLU A 36 28.28 -0.81 -1.73
C GLU A 36 28.76 -2.01 -0.91
N ASN A 37 28.68 -3.16 -1.54
CA ASN A 37 29.19 -4.44 -1.07
C ASN A 37 30.68 -4.24 -0.72
N ASP A 38 30.99 -3.98 0.55
CA ASP A 38 32.37 -3.85 1.03
C ASP A 38 33.01 -5.24 1.11
N LYS A 39 33.45 -5.72 -0.05
CA LYS A 39 34.55 -6.66 -0.16
C LYS A 39 35.81 -5.84 -0.38
N GLY A 40 36.57 -5.64 0.68
CA GLY A 40 38.01 -5.46 0.57
C GLY A 40 38.51 -4.08 1.01
N GLU A 41 39.24 -4.14 2.12
CA GLU A 41 40.53 -3.44 2.28
C GLU A 41 40.49 -1.92 2.46
N GLY A 42 40.72 -1.49 3.70
CA GLY A 42 41.46 -0.27 4.01
C GLY A 42 40.84 1.05 3.54
N VAL A 43 40.35 1.83 4.52
CA VAL A 43 39.74 3.16 4.39
C VAL A 43 38.21 3.09 4.22
N THR A 44 37.52 2.73 5.31
CA THR A 44 36.16 3.24 5.54
C THR A 44 36.28 4.75 5.77
N GLU A 45 36.40 5.49 4.68
CA GLU A 45 36.22 6.93 4.64
C GLU A 45 34.83 7.22 5.25
N PRO A 46 34.72 8.05 6.29
CA PRO A 46 33.47 8.29 6.99
C PRO A 46 32.54 9.20 6.18
N LEU A 47 31.91 8.66 5.13
CA LEU A 47 31.08 9.40 4.17
C LEU A 47 29.63 9.68 4.65
N LEU A 48 29.48 9.87 5.96
CA LEU A 48 28.34 10.56 6.58
C LEU A 48 28.80 11.81 7.35
N ALA A 49 30.08 12.20 7.21
CA ALA A 49 30.64 13.39 7.84
C ALA A 49 29.98 14.67 7.27
N SER A 50 28.95 15.14 7.97
CA SER A 50 28.38 16.50 7.90
C SER A 50 27.68 16.93 6.60
N GLU A 51 28.21 16.60 5.41
CA GLU A 51 27.67 17.10 4.13
C GLU A 51 26.41 16.35 3.71
N ARG A 52 26.48 15.01 3.62
CA ARG A 52 25.31 14.16 3.32
C ARG A 52 24.17 14.29 4.34
N GLY A 53 24.51 14.51 5.61
CA GLY A 53 23.51 14.76 6.66
C GLY A 53 22.77 16.07 6.43
N ARG A 54 23.48 17.12 6.02
CA ARG A 54 22.90 18.41 5.63
C ARG A 54 22.06 18.31 4.37
N ASP A 55 22.49 17.50 3.39
CA ASP A 55 21.73 17.28 2.15
C ASP A 55 20.40 16.54 2.41
N VAL A 56 20.41 15.53 3.29
CA VAL A 56 19.19 14.82 3.70
C VAL A 56 18.26 15.75 4.48
N GLU A 57 18.80 16.58 5.37
CA GLU A 57 18.02 17.56 6.13
C GLU A 57 17.41 18.63 5.22
N ALA A 58 18.17 19.17 4.27
CA ALA A 58 17.69 20.13 3.27
C ALA A 58 16.57 19.53 2.41
N ALA A 59 16.76 18.32 1.88
CA ALA A 59 15.74 17.62 1.11
C ALA A 59 14.48 17.30 1.95
N SER A 60 14.64 17.01 3.24
CA SER A 60 13.50 16.78 4.14
C SER A 60 12.64 18.02 4.34
N LEU A 61 13.27 19.20 4.48
CA LEU A 61 12.58 20.49 4.61
C LEU A 61 11.85 20.88 3.32
N GLU A 62 12.45 20.59 2.16
CA GLU A 62 11.83 20.83 0.86
C GLU A 62 10.55 20.00 0.69
N ILE A 63 10.60 18.70 1.01
CA ILE A 63 9.44 17.81 0.92
C ILE A 63 8.34 18.23 1.91
N GLU A 64 8.69 18.58 3.15
CA GLU A 64 7.72 19.12 4.11
C GLU A 64 7.04 20.39 3.58
N GLY A 65 7.80 21.29 2.97
CA GLY A 65 7.28 22.50 2.33
C GLY A 65 6.30 22.20 1.20
N LEU A 66 6.63 21.25 0.32
CA LEU A 66 5.75 20.82 -0.78
C LEU A 66 4.48 20.14 -0.28
N LEU A 67 4.58 19.28 0.75
CA LEU A 67 3.43 18.64 1.39
C LEU A 67 2.49 19.66 2.04
N LEU A 68 3.03 20.68 2.70
CA LEU A 68 2.25 21.79 3.26
C LEU A 68 1.54 22.61 2.17
N GLN A 69 2.21 22.87 1.04
CA GLN A 69 1.58 23.55 -0.09
C GLN A 69 0.45 22.72 -0.72
N LEU A 70 0.66 21.41 -0.91
CA LEU A 70 -0.39 20.50 -1.40
C LEU A 70 -1.58 20.44 -0.43
N LYS A 71 -1.31 20.45 0.88
CA LYS A 71 -2.34 20.51 1.93
C LYS A 71 -3.16 21.80 1.82
N ALA A 72 -2.50 22.95 1.68
CA ALA A 72 -3.17 24.25 1.53
C ALA A 72 -4.03 24.31 0.27
N ILE A 73 -3.57 23.75 -0.86
CA ILE A 73 -4.37 23.68 -2.09
C ILE A 73 -5.57 22.74 -1.93
N ASN A 74 -5.41 21.60 -1.27
CA ASN A 74 -6.52 20.69 -0.97
C ASN A 74 -7.56 21.34 -0.04
N GLU A 75 -7.14 22.19 0.90
CA GLU A 75 -8.02 22.95 1.79
C GLU A 75 -8.76 24.05 1.01
N GLN A 76 -8.06 24.84 0.20
CA GLN A 76 -8.67 25.84 -0.70
C GLN A 76 -9.67 25.20 -1.68
N MET A 77 -9.36 24.00 -2.20
CA MET A 77 -10.26 23.24 -3.08
C MET A 77 -11.49 22.69 -2.33
N SER A 78 -11.39 22.51 -1.00
CA SER A 78 -12.49 22.09 -0.13
C SER A 78 -13.41 23.26 0.29
N GLU A 79 -12.88 24.48 0.38
CA GLU A 79 -13.62 25.68 0.76
C GLU A 79 -14.44 26.29 -0.40
N MET A 80 -14.08 25.97 -1.65
CA MET A 80 -14.85 26.38 -2.81
C MET A 80 -16.24 25.72 -2.77
N PRO A 81 -17.34 26.49 -2.77
CA PRO A 81 -18.69 25.94 -2.72
C PRO A 81 -18.91 25.08 -3.97
N ILE A 82 -18.87 23.76 -3.77
CA ILE A 82 -19.04 22.76 -4.82
C ILE A 82 -20.50 22.82 -5.29
N ASN A 83 -20.77 23.64 -6.30
CA ASN A 83 -22.06 23.62 -6.99
C ASN A 83 -22.17 22.44 -8.00
N SER A 84 -21.30 21.43 -7.90
CA SER A 84 -21.01 20.48 -8.99
C SER A 84 -20.80 19.03 -8.53
N THR A 85 -21.69 18.14 -9.01
CA THR A 85 -21.49 16.71 -9.36
C THR A 85 -20.50 15.85 -8.53
N GLY A 86 -20.92 14.66 -8.07
CA GLY A 86 -20.11 13.74 -7.23
C GLY A 86 -18.69 13.38 -7.72
N PHE A 87 -18.33 13.69 -8.97
CA PHE A 87 -16.98 13.62 -9.50
C PHE A 87 -15.97 14.58 -8.83
N ALA A 88 -16.39 15.81 -8.50
CA ALA A 88 -15.52 16.80 -7.84
C ALA A 88 -15.18 16.38 -6.40
N GLN A 89 -16.17 15.85 -5.69
CA GLN A 89 -16.00 15.29 -4.34
C GLN A 89 -15.06 14.08 -4.34
N HIS A 90 -15.24 13.14 -5.29
CA HIS A 90 -14.36 11.98 -5.42
C HIS A 90 -12.92 12.38 -5.79
N THR A 91 -12.76 13.40 -6.64
CA THR A 91 -11.43 13.91 -7.01
C THR A 91 -10.72 14.53 -5.82
N LEU A 92 -11.41 15.35 -5.02
CA LEU A 92 -10.85 15.94 -3.80
C LEU A 92 -10.49 14.87 -2.77
N GLN A 93 -11.35 13.88 -2.58
CA GLN A 93 -11.10 12.75 -1.69
C GLN A 93 -9.83 12.00 -2.09
N ARG A 94 -9.66 11.73 -3.39
CA ARG A 94 -8.44 11.11 -3.92
C ARG A 94 -7.18 11.96 -3.66
N HIS A 95 -7.25 13.28 -3.82
CA HIS A 95 -6.13 14.17 -3.52
C HIS A 95 -5.75 14.17 -2.02
N ARG A 96 -6.73 13.97 -1.12
CA ARG A 96 -6.47 13.80 0.32
C ARG A 96 -5.80 12.47 0.64
N GLU A 97 -6.25 11.39 0.01
CA GLU A 97 -5.65 10.05 0.15
C GLU A 97 -4.19 10.06 -0.33
N ILE A 98 -3.93 10.62 -1.52
CA ILE A 98 -2.58 10.76 -2.08
C ILE A 98 -1.66 11.57 -1.14
N LEU A 99 -2.15 12.68 -0.58
CA LEU A 99 -1.38 13.48 0.38
C LEU A 99 -1.04 12.67 1.64
N ALA A 100 -2.00 11.92 2.17
CA ALA A 100 -1.79 11.09 3.34
C ALA A 100 -0.74 9.99 3.07
N ASP A 101 -0.81 9.36 1.90
CA ASP A 101 0.16 8.35 1.47
C ASP A 101 1.58 8.94 1.38
N TYR A 102 1.75 10.10 0.72
CA TYR A 102 3.04 10.77 0.64
C TYR A 102 3.59 11.18 2.01
N SER A 103 2.74 11.69 2.90
CA SER A 103 3.16 12.04 4.26
C SER A 103 3.59 10.82 5.07
N SER A 104 2.87 9.69 4.94
CA SER A 104 3.22 8.44 5.60
C SER A 104 4.56 7.89 5.09
N GLU A 105 4.75 7.82 3.77
CA GLU A 105 6.00 7.34 3.17
C GLU A 105 7.20 8.24 3.49
N PHE A 106 7.01 9.56 3.53
CA PHE A 106 8.03 10.51 3.96
C PHE A 106 8.46 10.26 5.41
N ASN A 107 7.51 10.20 6.35
CA ASN A 107 7.80 9.97 7.77
C ASN A 107 8.50 8.63 7.99
N LYS A 108 8.02 7.56 7.33
CA LYS A 108 8.64 6.23 7.40
C LYS A 108 10.09 6.24 6.93
N THR A 109 10.38 6.94 5.83
CA THR A 109 11.74 7.07 5.30
C THR A 109 12.64 7.88 6.23
N LEU A 110 12.10 8.97 6.79
CA LEU A 110 12.79 9.82 7.76
C LEU A 110 13.13 9.07 9.06
N ASP A 111 12.18 8.30 9.59
CA ASP A 111 12.38 7.48 10.78
C ASP A 111 13.41 6.37 10.54
N ASN A 112 13.39 5.75 9.36
CA ASN A 112 14.43 4.78 8.97
C ASN A 112 15.82 5.42 8.93
N TYR A 113 15.93 6.62 8.34
CA TYR A 113 17.17 7.38 8.30
C TYR A 113 17.67 7.75 9.71
N ARG A 114 16.78 8.25 10.58
CA ARG A 114 17.11 8.58 11.98
C ARG A 114 17.55 7.34 12.77
N ALA A 115 16.86 6.22 12.62
CA ALA A 115 17.23 4.97 13.26
C ALA A 115 18.64 4.51 12.83
N ARG A 116 18.96 4.65 11.53
CA ARG A 116 20.29 4.32 11.02
C ARG A 116 21.36 5.28 11.55
N LYS A 117 21.11 6.59 11.50
CA LYS A 117 22.01 7.62 12.05
C LYS A 117 22.30 7.38 13.53
N ASN A 118 21.28 7.12 14.34
CA ASN A 118 21.42 6.82 15.77
C ASN A 118 22.25 5.55 16.00
N LYS A 119 22.03 4.49 15.21
CA LYS A 119 22.84 3.28 15.26
C LYS A 119 24.30 3.56 14.94
N GLU A 120 24.58 4.38 13.93
CA GLU A 120 25.94 4.76 13.57
C GLU A 120 26.61 5.62 14.63
N ASP A 121 25.90 6.59 15.22
CA ASP A 121 26.43 7.41 16.32
C ASP A 121 26.75 6.56 17.57
N LEU A 122 25.92 5.57 17.90
CA LEU A 122 26.21 4.62 18.97
C LEU A 122 27.45 3.76 18.66
N LEU A 123 27.57 3.24 17.44
CA LEU A 123 28.74 2.47 17.01
C LEU A 123 30.01 3.32 16.97
N ARG A 124 29.90 4.60 16.63
CA ARG A 124 31.01 5.56 16.69
C ARG A 124 31.49 5.72 18.12
N ASN A 125 30.58 5.94 19.06
CA ASN A 125 30.90 6.09 20.47
C ASN A 125 31.57 4.83 21.05
N VAL A 126 31.10 3.64 20.68
CA VAL A 126 31.71 2.36 21.08
C VAL A 126 33.10 2.16 20.46
N ARG A 127 33.30 2.52 19.18
CA ARG A 127 34.62 2.47 18.53
C ARG A 127 35.60 3.45 19.17
N THR A 128 35.17 4.67 19.51
CA THR A 128 36.03 5.64 20.19
C THR A 128 36.39 5.19 21.60
N ASP A 129 35.48 4.57 22.34
CA ASP A 129 35.75 4.04 23.69
C ASP A 129 36.69 2.83 23.64
N MET A 130 36.50 1.91 22.68
CA MET A 130 37.45 0.79 22.47
C MET A 130 38.84 1.26 22.06
N ASN A 131 38.96 2.31 21.24
CA ASN A 131 40.26 2.84 20.82
C ASN A 131 40.96 3.62 21.95
N TYR A 132 40.22 4.12 22.95
CA TYR A 132 40.77 4.76 24.15
C TYR A 132 41.29 3.74 25.20
N LYS A 133 40.90 2.47 25.10
CA LYS A 133 41.52 1.36 25.84
C LYS A 133 42.41 0.50 24.93
N PRO A 134 43.59 0.98 24.48
CA PRO A 134 44.52 0.09 23.83
C PRO A 134 45.12 -0.87 24.88
N SER A 135 44.87 -2.17 24.68
CA SER A 135 45.91 -3.19 24.84
C SER A 135 46.64 -3.25 26.20
N THR A 136 46.00 -3.68 27.30
CA THR A 136 46.81 -3.99 28.51
C THR A 136 46.32 -5.07 29.47
N SER A 137 45.34 -5.91 29.14
CA SER A 137 45.14 -7.11 29.98
C SER A 137 44.74 -8.37 29.21
N SER A 138 45.67 -9.32 29.23
CA SER A 138 45.44 -10.77 29.34
C SER A 138 44.70 -11.49 28.19
N GLY A 139 45.46 -12.28 27.41
CA GLY A 139 44.90 -13.26 26.47
C GLY A 139 43.98 -14.30 27.12
N LEU A 140 43.98 -14.44 28.45
CA LEU A 140 43.04 -15.29 29.19
C LEU A 140 41.63 -14.68 29.28
N ASN A 141 41.52 -13.36 29.53
CA ASN A 141 40.22 -12.67 29.55
C ASN A 141 39.61 -12.59 28.15
N ARG A 142 40.41 -12.40 27.10
CA ARG A 142 39.90 -12.43 25.72
C ARG A 142 39.22 -13.76 25.36
N ARG A 143 39.75 -14.88 25.84
CA ARG A 143 39.16 -16.21 25.61
C ARG A 143 37.89 -16.41 26.44
N MET A 144 37.89 -15.97 27.69
CA MET A 144 36.71 -15.95 28.56
C MET A 144 35.58 -15.09 27.96
N ASP A 145 35.88 -13.88 27.50
CA ASP A 145 34.93 -12.97 26.86
C ASP A 145 34.37 -13.54 25.55
N LEU A 146 35.21 -14.24 24.78
CA LEU A 146 34.77 -14.95 23.58
C LEU A 146 33.75 -16.04 23.91
N TYR A 147 34.00 -16.85 24.94
CA TYR A 147 33.07 -17.89 25.37
C TYR A 147 31.78 -17.31 25.97
N LEU A 148 31.87 -16.21 26.72
CA LEU A 148 30.70 -15.54 27.28
C LEU A 148 29.81 -14.97 26.17
N LYS A 149 30.44 -14.33 25.18
CA LYS A 149 29.76 -13.82 23.98
C LYS A 149 29.15 -14.96 23.16
N GLU A 150 29.87 -16.06 22.97
CA GLU A 150 29.33 -17.25 22.30
C GLU A 150 28.11 -17.81 23.03
N ASN A 151 28.16 -17.89 24.37
CA ASN A 151 27.03 -18.33 25.18
C ASN A 151 25.83 -17.39 25.03
N GLU A 152 26.05 -16.08 25.00
CA GLU A 152 25.01 -15.10 24.74
C GLU A 152 24.41 -15.23 23.33
N HIS A 153 25.24 -15.49 22.32
CA HIS A 153 24.78 -15.80 20.96
C HIS A 153 23.95 -17.08 20.90
N ILE A 154 24.35 -18.15 21.60
CA ILE A 154 23.58 -19.40 21.69
C ILE A 154 22.23 -19.14 22.37
N ARG A 155 22.22 -18.39 23.48
CA ARG A 155 21.00 -18.06 24.21
C ARG A 155 20.05 -17.19 23.37
N SER A 156 20.59 -16.24 22.63
CA SER A 156 19.84 -15.43 21.67
C SER A 156 19.29 -16.28 20.54
N SER A 157 20.10 -17.18 19.97
CA SER A 157 19.67 -18.10 18.92
C SER A 157 18.57 -19.05 19.39
N SER A 158 18.64 -19.54 20.64
CA SER A 158 17.58 -20.37 21.22
C SER A 158 16.25 -19.62 21.28
N ARG A 159 16.26 -18.35 21.74
CA ARG A 159 15.04 -17.51 21.77
C ARG A 159 14.47 -17.28 20.37
N LEU A 160 15.33 -16.99 19.39
CA LEU A 160 14.88 -16.80 18.00
C LEU A 160 14.28 -18.08 17.41
N ILE A 161 14.82 -19.25 17.75
CA ILE A 161 14.25 -20.53 17.35
C ILE A 161 12.90 -20.75 18.02
N ASP A 162 12.76 -20.46 19.32
CA ASP A 162 11.48 -20.57 20.03
C ASP A 162 10.41 -19.65 19.42
N ASP A 163 10.78 -18.41 19.07
CA ASP A 163 9.87 -17.48 18.38
C ASP A 163 9.47 -18.01 16.98
N GLN A 164 10.42 -18.54 16.21
CA GLN A 164 10.13 -19.14 14.90
C GLN A 164 9.22 -20.37 15.02
N ILE A 165 9.41 -21.19 16.06
CA ILE A 165 8.52 -22.32 16.34
C ILE A 165 7.12 -21.81 16.67
N SER A 166 7.00 -20.76 17.50
CA SER A 166 5.70 -20.16 17.83
C SER A 166 4.98 -19.66 16.58
N ILE A 167 5.67 -18.90 15.72
CA ILE A 167 5.12 -18.40 14.45
C ILE A 167 4.71 -19.55 13.53
N ALA A 168 5.53 -20.61 13.44
CA ALA A 168 5.21 -21.79 12.63
C ALA A 168 3.96 -22.54 13.15
N VAL A 169 3.78 -22.60 14.47
CA VAL A 169 2.60 -23.22 15.09
C VAL A 169 1.35 -22.38 14.86
N GLU A 170 1.43 -21.07 15.04
CA GLU A 170 0.34 -20.13 14.79
C GLU A 170 -0.11 -20.15 13.33
N THR A 171 0.83 -20.04 12.39
CA THR A 171 0.53 -20.12 10.95
C THR A 171 -0.08 -21.47 10.54
N ARG A 172 0.37 -22.58 11.15
CA ARG A 172 -0.24 -23.90 10.95
C ARG A 172 -1.70 -23.92 11.41
N GLU A 173 -2.01 -23.33 12.55
CA GLU A 173 -3.37 -23.25 13.08
C GLU A 173 -4.27 -22.39 12.18
N GLU A 174 -3.78 -21.24 11.72
CA GLU A 174 -4.49 -20.39 10.75
C GLU A 174 -4.77 -21.11 9.44
N LEU A 175 -3.78 -21.80 8.85
CA LEU A 175 -3.96 -22.58 7.62
C LEU A 175 -4.96 -23.73 7.82
N MET A 176 -4.96 -24.36 9.00
CA MET A 176 -5.94 -25.40 9.33
C MET A 176 -7.36 -24.82 9.43
N SER A 177 -7.52 -23.64 10.04
CA SER A 177 -8.78 -22.90 10.09
C SER A 177 -9.26 -22.48 8.69
N GLN A 178 -8.36 -21.93 7.86
CA GLN A 178 -8.64 -21.58 6.46
C GLN A 178 -9.06 -22.81 5.63
N ARG A 179 -8.45 -23.97 5.87
CA ARG A 179 -8.88 -25.21 5.23
C ARG A 179 -10.31 -25.59 5.61
N LEU A 180 -10.71 -25.38 6.86
CA LEU A 180 -12.08 -25.63 7.30
C LEU A 180 -13.06 -24.64 6.66
N THR A 181 -12.70 -23.36 6.52
CA THR A 181 -13.55 -22.37 5.84
C THR A 181 -13.67 -22.67 4.35
N MET A 182 -12.59 -23.09 3.68
CA MET A 182 -12.64 -23.54 2.28
C MET A 182 -13.54 -24.77 2.11
N LYS A 183 -13.48 -25.75 3.02
CA LYS A 183 -14.43 -26.88 2.99
C LYS A 183 -15.88 -26.41 3.13
N LYS A 184 -16.15 -25.48 4.04
CA LYS A 184 -17.49 -24.86 4.18
C LYS A 184 -17.89 -24.15 2.89
N LEU A 185 -17.02 -23.35 2.27
CA LEU A 185 -17.28 -22.69 0.99
C LEU A 185 -17.56 -23.70 -0.13
N GLN A 186 -16.78 -24.78 -0.21
CA GLN A 186 -16.99 -25.86 -1.17
C GLN A 186 -18.38 -26.49 -1.00
N THR A 187 -18.80 -26.77 0.24
CA THR A 187 -20.16 -27.29 0.48
C THR A 187 -21.24 -26.29 0.08
N ARG A 188 -21.08 -25.00 0.38
CA ARG A 188 -22.03 -23.95 -0.04
C ARG A 188 -22.06 -23.75 -1.55
N LEU A 189 -20.92 -23.81 -2.22
CA LEU A 189 -20.84 -23.73 -3.67
C LEU A 189 -21.47 -24.96 -4.33
N HIS A 190 -21.30 -26.15 -3.74
CA HIS A 190 -21.99 -27.35 -4.18
C HIS A 190 -23.51 -27.24 -3.99
N ASP A 191 -23.98 -26.71 -2.86
CA ASP A 191 -25.39 -26.41 -2.61
C ASP A 191 -25.94 -25.41 -3.63
N VAL A 192 -25.23 -24.32 -3.92
CA VAL A 192 -25.63 -23.34 -4.93
C VAL A 192 -25.64 -23.96 -6.32
N SER A 193 -24.60 -24.71 -6.68
CA SER A 193 -24.50 -25.44 -7.96
C SER A 193 -25.68 -26.39 -8.16
N SER A 194 -26.10 -27.09 -7.10
CA SER A 194 -27.28 -27.97 -7.13
C SER A 194 -28.61 -27.20 -7.31
N ARG A 195 -28.67 -25.92 -6.93
CA ARG A 195 -29.87 -25.06 -7.05
C ARG A 195 -29.91 -24.19 -8.31
N LEU A 196 -28.78 -23.91 -8.95
CA LEU A 196 -28.73 -23.23 -10.24
C LEU A 196 -29.58 -23.87 -11.36
N PRO A 197 -29.64 -25.21 -11.53
CA PRO A 197 -30.54 -25.81 -12.53
C PRO A 197 -32.02 -25.56 -12.21
N ILE A 198 -32.38 -25.45 -10.92
CA ILE A 198 -33.75 -25.14 -10.48
C ILE A 198 -34.09 -23.68 -10.84
N VAL A 199 -33.18 -22.73 -10.59
CA VAL A 199 -33.35 -21.32 -10.99
C VAL A 199 -33.47 -21.19 -12.50
N ASN A 200 -32.68 -21.92 -13.27
CA ASN A 200 -32.79 -21.93 -14.73
C ASN A 200 -34.15 -22.49 -15.20
N SER A 201 -34.68 -23.53 -14.52
CA SER A 201 -36.02 -24.06 -14.82
C SER A 201 -37.15 -23.07 -14.52
N LEU A 202 -37.01 -22.25 -13.46
CA LEU A 202 -37.96 -21.20 -13.09
C LEU A 202 -37.90 -20.03 -14.08
N LEU A 203 -36.70 -19.65 -14.50
CA LEU A 203 -36.48 -18.62 -15.52
C LEU A 203 -37.05 -19.06 -16.88
N HIS A 204 -36.93 -20.34 -17.21
CA HIS A 204 -37.55 -20.91 -18.41
C HIS A 204 -39.09 -20.93 -18.31
N ARG A 205 -39.66 -21.31 -17.15
CA ARG A 205 -41.11 -21.27 -16.91
C ARG A 205 -41.70 -19.85 -16.95
N ILE A 206 -40.97 -18.85 -16.46
CA ILE A 206 -41.37 -17.43 -16.53
C ILE A 206 -41.39 -16.94 -17.99
N ASN A 207 -40.35 -17.26 -18.77
CA ASN A 207 -40.29 -16.88 -20.18
C ASN A 207 -41.39 -17.57 -21.02
N PHE A 208 -41.80 -18.79 -20.67
CA PHE A 208 -42.88 -19.48 -21.40
C PHE A 208 -44.25 -18.82 -21.21
N ARG A 209 -44.54 -18.27 -20.02
CA ARG A 209 -45.82 -17.56 -19.78
C ARG A 209 -45.91 -16.27 -20.58
N ARG A 210 -44.82 -15.50 -20.68
CA ARG A 210 -44.74 -14.26 -21.47
C ARG A 210 -44.82 -14.51 -22.99
N ARG A 211 -44.30 -15.65 -23.48
CA ARG A 211 -44.40 -16.02 -24.90
C ARG A 211 -45.81 -16.42 -25.32
N ARG A 212 -46.60 -17.07 -24.46
CA ARG A 212 -47.98 -17.46 -24.78
C ARG A 212 -48.88 -16.25 -25.04
N ASP A 213 -48.81 -15.22 -24.20
CA ASP A 213 -49.63 -14.03 -24.35
C ASP A 213 -49.27 -13.27 -25.64
N SER A 214 -47.98 -13.17 -25.97
CA SER A 214 -47.53 -12.56 -27.23
C SER A 214 -47.97 -13.35 -28.47
N PHE A 215 -48.05 -14.69 -28.38
CA PHE A 215 -48.48 -15.53 -29.49
C PHE A 215 -49.98 -15.39 -29.76
N ILE A 216 -50.79 -15.32 -28.70
CA ILE A 216 -52.25 -15.12 -28.79
C ILE A 216 -52.56 -13.76 -29.41
N VAL A 217 -51.91 -12.69 -28.93
CA VAL A 217 -52.10 -11.33 -29.48
C VAL A 217 -51.67 -11.27 -30.95
N GLY A 218 -50.53 -11.87 -31.31
CA GLY A 218 -50.07 -11.92 -32.71
C GLY A 218 -51.05 -12.67 -33.63
N LEU A 219 -51.61 -13.78 -33.17
CA LEU A 219 -52.58 -14.57 -33.95
C LEU A 219 -53.89 -13.79 -34.19
N VAL A 220 -54.40 -13.09 -33.17
CA VAL A 220 -55.61 -12.26 -33.30
C VAL A 220 -55.40 -11.13 -34.31
N VAL A 221 -54.26 -10.42 -34.23
CA VAL A 221 -53.93 -9.36 -35.19
C VAL A 221 -53.82 -9.90 -36.60
N PHE A 222 -53.16 -11.05 -36.79
CA PHE A 222 -53.01 -11.70 -38.10
C PHE A 222 -54.38 -12.05 -38.73
N ILE A 223 -55.28 -12.68 -37.98
CA ILE A 223 -56.65 -12.99 -38.45
C ILE A 223 -57.40 -11.71 -38.82
N CYS A 224 -57.33 -10.69 -37.97
CA CYS A 224 -58.01 -9.43 -38.21
C CYS A 224 -57.50 -8.72 -39.48
N THR A 225 -56.18 -8.79 -39.74
CA THR A 225 -55.59 -8.23 -40.98
C THR A 225 -56.02 -9.00 -42.23
N ILE A 226 -56.10 -10.34 -42.17
CA ILE A 226 -56.58 -11.15 -43.30
C ILE A 226 -58.05 -10.84 -43.61
N LEU A 227 -58.90 -10.78 -42.58
CA LEU A 227 -60.32 -10.47 -42.77
C LEU A 227 -60.53 -9.11 -43.43
N LEU A 228 -59.82 -8.07 -42.94
CA LEU A 228 -59.87 -6.75 -43.58
C LEU A 228 -59.40 -6.79 -45.03
N LEU A 229 -58.30 -7.49 -45.32
CA LEU A 229 -57.76 -7.58 -46.69
C LEU A 229 -58.76 -8.30 -47.62
N THR A 230 -59.37 -9.40 -47.17
CA THR A 230 -60.41 -10.10 -47.94
C THR A 230 -61.69 -9.28 -48.15
N ALA A 231 -62.05 -8.41 -47.21
CA ALA A 231 -63.21 -7.54 -47.32
C ALA A 231 -62.94 -6.31 -48.21
N LEU A 232 -61.68 -5.87 -48.31
CA LEU A 232 -61.27 -4.77 -49.19
C LEU A 232 -61.09 -5.22 -50.65
N PHE A 233 -60.69 -6.47 -50.85
CA PHE A 233 -60.47 -7.06 -52.18
C PHE A 233 -61.73 -7.70 -52.78
N ARG A 234 -62.88 -7.65 -52.08
CA ARG A 234 -64.18 -8.16 -52.52
C ARG A 234 -65.18 -7.03 -52.67
#